data_AF-A0A9X0D1U6-F1
#
_entry.id   AF-A0A9X0D1U6-F1
#
_cell.length_a   1.000
_cell.length_b   1.000
_cell.length_c   1.000
_cell.angle_alpha   90.00
_cell.angle_beta   90.00
_cell.angle_gamma   90.00
#
_symmetry.space_group_name_H-M   'P 1'
#
loop_
_entity.id
_entity.type
_entity.pdbx_description
1 polymer ?
#
loop_
_entity_poly.entity_id
_entity_poly.type
_entity_poly.pdbx_seq_one_letter_code
_entity_poly.pdbx_strand_id
1 'polypeptide(L)'
;MDLQTMRENLRKCKYLSKEEFLENATLIVSNSVLYNGAKHAYTATAQQMLDICIKALNEKEEEIIQLEKEINPILSDDPQIAFSFILENLVVQLKAMQESWPFQKPVSSKQVPDYYEVVKTPIDLLTIKQQVQGHAYQNRDEFMEHVRIMYRNSVVYKVRCNFTPEIKLKILLTALHTCSIIALFTV
;
A
#
# COMPACT_ATOMS: atom_id res chain seq x y z
N MET A 1 -28.67 -7.47 -6.34
CA MET A 1 -27.50 -8.30 -6.66
C MET A 1 -27.97 -9.47 -7.51
N ASP A 2 -27.21 -9.85 -8.52
CA ASP A 2 -27.53 -10.90 -9.48
C ASP A 2 -26.22 -11.47 -10.09
N LEU A 3 -26.32 -12.59 -10.79
CA LEU A 3 -25.15 -13.29 -11.35
C LEU A 3 -24.41 -12.48 -12.43
N GLN A 4 -25.10 -11.65 -13.21
CA GLN A 4 -24.45 -10.80 -14.21
C GLN A 4 -23.60 -9.74 -13.51
N THR A 5 -24.17 -9.06 -12.52
CA THR A 5 -23.44 -8.08 -11.70
C THR A 5 -22.23 -8.71 -11.00
N MET A 6 -22.39 -9.90 -10.41
CA MET A 6 -21.27 -10.62 -9.78
C MET A 6 -20.16 -10.98 -10.78
N ARG A 7 -20.53 -11.40 -12.00
CA ARG A 7 -19.57 -11.68 -13.08
C ARG A 7 -18.81 -10.43 -13.52
N GLU A 8 -19.48 -9.28 -13.58
CA GLU A 8 -18.84 -8.01 -13.88
C GLU A 8 -17.88 -7.58 -12.76
N ASN A 9 -18.25 -7.78 -11.49
CA ASN A 9 -17.38 -7.53 -10.35
C ASN A 9 -16.12 -8.41 -10.39
N LEU A 10 -16.25 -9.70 -10.74
CA LEU A 10 -15.10 -10.59 -10.97
C LEU A 10 -14.16 -10.07 -12.07
N ARG A 11 -14.71 -9.65 -13.22
CA ARG A 11 -13.91 -9.10 -14.33
C ARG A 11 -13.17 -7.82 -13.97
N LYS A 12 -13.68 -7.07 -13.00
CA LYS A 12 -13.08 -5.83 -12.49
C LYS A 12 -12.18 -6.08 -11.27
N CYS A 13 -11.91 -7.34 -10.93
CA CYS A 13 -11.13 -7.75 -9.75
C CYS A 13 -11.63 -7.10 -8.45
N LYS A 14 -12.95 -6.97 -8.28
CA LYS A 14 -13.55 -6.33 -7.10
C LYS A 14 -13.61 -7.22 -5.86
N TYR A 15 -13.45 -8.52 -6.02
CA TYR A 15 -13.42 -9.46 -4.91
C TYR A 15 -11.95 -9.80 -4.64
N LEU A 16 -11.48 -9.42 -3.47
CA LEU A 16 -10.12 -9.70 -2.99
C LEU A 16 -10.09 -10.91 -2.04
N SER A 17 -11.26 -11.34 -1.54
CA SER A 17 -11.41 -12.58 -0.77
C SER A 17 -12.71 -13.32 -1.11
N LYS A 18 -12.77 -14.60 -0.70
CA LYS A 18 -13.96 -15.45 -0.83
C LYS A 18 -15.13 -14.90 -0.02
N GLU A 19 -14.88 -14.24 1.11
CA GLU A 19 -15.91 -13.65 1.95
C GLU A 19 -16.67 -12.55 1.20
N GLU A 20 -15.96 -11.62 0.55
CA GLU A 20 -16.59 -10.55 -0.23
C GLU A 20 -17.47 -11.10 -1.38
N PHE A 21 -16.99 -12.17 -2.02
CA PHE A 21 -17.74 -12.87 -3.05
C PHE A 21 -19.01 -13.54 -2.48
N LEU A 22 -18.87 -14.24 -1.34
CA LEU A 22 -19.96 -14.94 -0.67
C LEU A 22 -21.01 -13.99 -0.08
N GLU A 23 -20.62 -12.81 0.38
CA GLU A 23 -21.56 -11.77 0.80
C GLU A 23 -22.49 -11.37 -0.36
N ASN A 24 -21.93 -11.21 -1.56
CA ASN A 24 -22.70 -10.86 -2.75
C ASN A 24 -23.59 -12.02 -3.21
N ALA A 25 -23.10 -13.26 -3.13
CA ALA A 25 -23.90 -14.46 -3.39
C ALA A 25 -25.08 -14.59 -2.40
N THR A 26 -24.81 -14.39 -1.11
CA THR A 26 -25.82 -14.42 -0.03
C THR A 26 -26.87 -13.34 -0.23
N LEU A 27 -26.47 -12.16 -0.70
CA LEU A 27 -27.39 -11.07 -1.00
C LEU A 27 -28.43 -11.43 -2.08
N ILE A 28 -28.13 -12.34 -3.01
CA ILE A 28 -29.12 -12.86 -3.96
C ILE A 28 -30.23 -13.61 -3.22
N VAL A 29 -29.86 -14.50 -2.29
CA VAL A 29 -30.81 -15.27 -1.47
C VAL A 29 -31.59 -14.33 -0.56
N SER A 30 -30.92 -13.43 0.17
CA SER A 30 -31.56 -12.48 1.09
C SER A 30 -32.59 -11.61 0.37
N ASN A 31 -32.26 -11.07 -0.81
CA ASN A 31 -33.22 -10.30 -1.61
C ASN A 31 -34.41 -11.15 -2.06
N SER A 32 -34.16 -12.41 -2.45
CA SER A 32 -35.22 -13.35 -2.83
C SER A 32 -36.16 -13.67 -1.65
N VAL A 33 -35.61 -13.88 -0.44
CA VAL A 33 -36.39 -14.08 0.78
C VAL A 33 -37.26 -12.86 1.09
N LEU A 34 -36.68 -11.65 1.02
CA LEU A 34 -37.38 -10.41 1.33
C LEU A 34 -38.53 -10.12 0.37
N TYR A 35 -38.34 -10.39 -0.92
CA TYR A 35 -39.33 -10.08 -1.95
C TYR A 35 -40.35 -11.21 -2.16
N ASN A 36 -39.89 -12.46 -2.29
CA ASN A 36 -40.74 -13.60 -2.61
C ASN A 36 -41.24 -14.38 -1.37
N GLY A 37 -40.54 -14.27 -0.24
CA GLY A 37 -40.78 -15.03 0.98
C GLY A 37 -39.96 -16.32 1.08
N ALA A 38 -39.59 -16.70 2.30
CA ALA A 38 -38.66 -17.81 2.58
C ALA A 38 -39.07 -19.19 2.02
N LYS A 39 -40.37 -19.42 1.80
CA LYS A 39 -40.91 -20.69 1.28
C LYS A 39 -41.13 -20.69 -0.23
N HIS A 40 -40.82 -19.59 -0.92
CA HIS A 40 -41.05 -19.48 -2.35
C HIS A 40 -40.06 -20.33 -3.16
N ALA A 41 -40.51 -20.88 -4.30
CA ALA A 41 -39.68 -21.74 -5.14
C ALA A 41 -38.38 -21.06 -5.61
N TYR A 42 -38.45 -19.78 -6.00
CA TYR A 42 -37.26 -19.01 -6.38
C TYR A 42 -36.25 -18.84 -5.24
N THR A 43 -36.74 -18.74 -4.01
CA THR A 43 -35.88 -18.65 -2.83
C THR A 43 -35.20 -19.99 -2.56
N ALA A 44 -35.92 -21.10 -2.69
CA ALA A 44 -35.34 -22.43 -2.59
C ALA A 44 -34.26 -22.66 -3.68
N THR A 45 -34.52 -22.27 -4.93
CA THR A 45 -33.52 -22.36 -6.01
C THR A 45 -32.30 -21.49 -5.72
N ALA A 46 -32.49 -20.24 -5.26
CA ALA A 46 -31.39 -19.35 -4.91
C ALA A 46 -30.52 -19.93 -3.77
N GLN A 47 -31.14 -20.54 -2.76
CA GLN A 47 -30.43 -21.21 -1.68
C GLN A 47 -29.59 -22.38 -2.20
N GLN A 48 -30.15 -23.23 -3.06
CA GLN A 48 -29.39 -24.34 -3.67
C GLN A 48 -28.17 -23.84 -4.46
N MET A 49 -28.31 -22.72 -5.18
CA MET A 49 -27.18 -22.10 -5.88
C MET A 49 -26.08 -21.63 -4.91
N LEU A 50 -26.47 -21.03 -3.78
CA LEU A 50 -25.53 -20.61 -2.74
C LEU A 50 -24.83 -21.81 -2.10
N ASP A 51 -25.56 -22.89 -1.80
CA ASP A 51 -25.00 -24.11 -1.20
C ASP A 51 -23.94 -24.76 -2.11
N ILE A 52 -24.21 -24.81 -3.42
CA ILE A 52 -23.24 -25.27 -4.43
C ILE A 52 -22.00 -24.38 -4.44
N CYS A 53 -22.17 -23.05 -4.38
CA CYS A 53 -21.04 -22.12 -4.34
C CYS A 53 -20.18 -22.32 -3.08
N ILE A 54 -20.80 -22.38 -1.90
CA ILE A 54 -20.10 -22.58 -0.62
C ILE A 54 -19.33 -23.90 -0.67
N LYS A 55 -19.97 -24.98 -1.12
CA LYS A 55 -19.31 -26.28 -1.25
C LYS A 55 -18.09 -26.21 -2.17
N ALA A 56 -18.23 -25.62 -3.36
CA ALA A 56 -17.14 -25.51 -4.33
C ALA A 56 -15.96 -24.67 -3.82
N LEU A 57 -16.23 -23.60 -3.07
CA LEU A 57 -15.18 -22.77 -2.46
C LEU A 57 -14.47 -23.49 -1.32
N ASN A 58 -15.21 -24.24 -0.48
CA ASN A 58 -14.61 -25.01 0.61
C ASN A 58 -13.74 -26.16 0.10
N GLU A 59 -14.10 -26.81 -1.01
CA GLU A 59 -13.25 -27.82 -1.66
C GLU A 59 -11.90 -27.26 -2.13
N LYS A 60 -11.79 -25.93 -2.28
CA LYS A 60 -10.61 -25.20 -2.75
C LYS A 60 -10.03 -24.25 -1.70
N GLU A 61 -10.39 -24.45 -0.44
CA GLU A 61 -10.10 -23.50 0.64
C GLU A 61 -8.60 -23.17 0.76
N GLU A 62 -7.73 -24.16 0.81
CA GLU A 62 -6.27 -23.95 0.93
C GLU A 62 -5.68 -23.20 -0.28
N GLU A 63 -6.13 -23.53 -1.49
CA GLU A 63 -5.70 -22.84 -2.72
C GLU A 63 -6.14 -21.37 -2.71
N ILE A 64 -7.37 -21.11 -2.25
CA ILE A 64 -7.92 -19.76 -2.13
C ILE A 64 -7.18 -18.96 -1.06
N ILE A 65 -6.93 -19.53 0.12
CA ILE A 65 -6.18 -18.86 1.20
C ILE A 65 -4.80 -18.42 0.70
N GLN A 66 -4.10 -19.28 -0.05
CA GLN A 66 -2.79 -18.92 -0.60
C GLN A 66 -2.89 -17.76 -1.61
N LEU A 67 -3.91 -17.77 -2.48
CA LEU A 67 -4.15 -16.67 -3.42
C LEU A 67 -4.54 -15.37 -2.71
N GLU A 68 -5.34 -15.43 -1.65
CA GLU A 68 -5.71 -14.26 -0.84
C GLU A 68 -4.49 -13.64 -0.15
N LYS A 69 -3.55 -14.46 0.33
CA LYS A 69 -2.25 -14.01 0.85
C LYS A 69 -1.39 -13.33 -0.21
N GLU A 70 -1.42 -13.82 -1.45
CA GLU A 70 -0.71 -13.19 -2.57
C GLU A 70 -1.35 -11.86 -3.00
N ILE A 71 -2.68 -11.77 -2.96
CA ILE A 71 -3.43 -10.54 -3.24
C ILE A 71 -3.17 -9.48 -2.16
N ASN A 72 -3.14 -9.89 -0.89
CA ASN A 72 -2.93 -9.01 0.25
C ASN A 72 -1.84 -9.58 1.16
N PRO A 73 -0.55 -9.23 0.92
CA PRO A 73 0.58 -9.74 1.67
C PRO A 73 0.55 -9.48 3.19
N ILE A 74 -0.32 -8.59 3.67
CA ILE A 74 -0.54 -8.39 5.12
C ILE A 74 -1.12 -9.64 5.80
N LEU A 75 -1.75 -10.54 5.04
CA LEU A 75 -2.30 -11.82 5.50
C LEU A 75 -1.24 -12.93 5.52
N SER A 76 -0.01 -12.64 5.09
CA SER A 76 1.11 -13.60 5.10
C SER A 76 1.36 -14.12 6.52
N ASP A 77 1.70 -15.41 6.63
CA ASP A 77 2.16 -16.00 7.90
C ASP A 77 3.58 -15.53 8.27
N ASP A 78 4.34 -15.02 7.29
CA ASP A 78 5.65 -14.43 7.52
C ASP A 78 5.50 -12.95 7.94
N PRO A 79 5.80 -12.61 9.22
CA PRO A 79 5.68 -11.24 9.70
C PRO A 79 6.62 -10.26 8.99
N GLN A 80 7.75 -10.72 8.43
CA GLN A 80 8.67 -9.86 7.69
C GLN A 80 8.07 -9.43 6.35
N ILE A 81 7.33 -10.30 5.67
CA ILE A 81 6.63 -9.97 4.42
C ILE A 81 5.54 -8.93 4.69
N ALA A 82 4.71 -9.16 5.70
CA ALA A 82 3.66 -8.22 6.10
C ALA A 82 4.24 -6.86 6.51
N PHE A 83 5.33 -6.86 7.28
CA PHE A 83 6.02 -5.64 7.69
C PHE A 83 6.62 -4.88 6.50
N SER A 84 7.32 -5.56 5.59
CA SER A 84 7.85 -4.96 4.37
C SER A 84 6.73 -4.38 3.49
N PHE A 85 5.59 -5.06 3.37
CA PHE A 85 4.44 -4.55 2.63
C PHE A 85 3.90 -3.23 3.21
N ILE A 86 3.80 -3.13 4.53
CA ILE A 86 3.41 -1.88 5.21
C ILE A 86 4.41 -0.76 4.90
N LEU A 87 5.71 -1.04 5.03
CA LEU A 87 6.75 -0.05 4.73
C LEU A 87 6.76 0.36 3.26
N GLU A 88 6.51 -0.56 2.31
CA GLU A 88 6.48 -0.24 0.89
C GLU A 88 5.30 0.70 0.58
N ASN A 89 4.13 0.44 1.16
CA ASN A 89 2.97 1.33 1.05
C ASN A 89 3.24 2.73 1.62
N LEU A 90 3.95 2.83 2.75
CA LEU A 90 4.40 4.12 3.28
C LEU A 90 5.32 4.85 2.29
N VAL A 91 6.28 4.15 1.68
CA VAL A 91 7.16 4.76 0.67
C VAL A 91 6.38 5.21 -0.56
N VAL A 92 5.37 4.45 -1.00
CA VAL A 92 4.47 4.86 -2.10
C VAL A 92 3.73 6.16 -1.75
N GLN A 93 3.18 6.26 -0.53
CA GLN A 93 2.51 7.48 -0.06
C GLN A 93 3.48 8.68 -0.03
N LEU A 94 4.71 8.49 0.47
CA LEU A 94 5.73 9.52 0.46
C LEU A 94 6.07 10.00 -0.96
N LYS A 95 6.19 9.07 -1.92
CA LYS A 95 6.45 9.40 -3.34
C LYS A 95 5.26 10.06 -4.04
N ALA A 96 4.03 9.82 -3.57
CA ALA A 96 2.82 10.43 -4.16
C ALA A 96 2.67 11.92 -3.81
N MET A 97 3.38 12.40 -2.79
CA MET A 97 3.36 13.81 -2.42
C MET A 97 3.99 14.65 -3.54
N GLN A 98 3.28 15.69 -4.01
CA GLN A 98 3.71 16.55 -5.12
C GLN A 98 5.14 17.08 -4.95
N GLU A 99 5.51 17.38 -3.72
CA GLU A 99 6.77 18.02 -3.35
C GLU A 99 7.88 17.02 -2.99
N SER A 100 7.61 15.72 -3.09
CA SER A 100 8.59 14.66 -2.77
C SER A 100 9.60 14.41 -3.87
N TRP A 101 9.36 14.91 -5.10
CA TRP A 101 10.18 14.62 -6.29
C TRP A 101 11.70 14.74 -6.08
N PRO A 102 12.24 15.67 -5.28
CA PRO A 102 13.69 15.79 -5.08
C PRO A 102 14.28 14.65 -4.24
N PHE A 103 13.45 13.97 -3.46
CA PHE A 103 13.82 12.85 -2.60
C PHE A 103 13.53 11.51 -3.27
N GLN A 104 12.97 11.48 -4.48
CA GLN A 104 12.53 10.23 -5.11
C GLN A 104 13.66 9.38 -5.69
N LYS A 105 14.81 10.00 -5.99
CA LYS A 105 15.98 9.39 -6.63
C LYS A 105 17.26 10.01 -6.06
N PRO A 106 18.43 9.35 -6.23
CA PRO A 106 19.70 9.92 -5.82
C PRO A 106 19.95 11.29 -6.45
N VAL A 107 20.52 12.22 -5.68
CA VAL A 107 20.85 13.57 -6.17
C VAL A 107 21.91 13.46 -7.27
N SER A 108 21.65 14.06 -8.43
CA SER A 108 22.61 14.02 -9.54
C SER A 108 23.80 14.93 -9.27
N SER A 109 25.01 14.37 -9.23
CA SER A 109 26.25 15.14 -9.13
C SER A 109 26.47 16.07 -10.33
N LYS A 110 25.82 15.82 -11.47
CA LYS A 110 25.85 16.76 -12.61
C LYS A 110 25.00 18.01 -12.35
N GLN A 111 23.86 17.86 -11.69
CA GLN A 111 22.95 18.96 -11.37
C GLN A 111 23.36 19.69 -10.10
N VAL A 112 23.98 18.96 -9.16
CA VAL A 112 24.40 19.47 -7.85
C VAL A 112 25.83 18.98 -7.58
N PRO A 113 26.86 19.63 -8.15
CA PRO A 113 28.25 19.15 -8.12
C PRO A 113 28.86 19.00 -6.72
N ASP A 114 28.49 19.91 -5.81
CA ASP A 114 29.01 19.96 -4.45
C ASP A 114 28.25 19.05 -3.45
N TYR A 115 27.18 18.38 -3.89
CA TYR A 115 26.29 17.64 -2.99
C TYR A 115 27.02 16.58 -2.16
N TYR A 116 27.80 15.72 -2.81
CA TYR A 116 28.50 14.60 -2.17
C TYR A 116 29.76 15.03 -1.40
N GLU A 117 30.21 16.27 -1.57
CA GLU A 117 31.24 16.86 -0.72
C GLU A 117 30.65 17.26 0.64
N VAL A 118 29.39 17.67 0.65
CA VAL A 118 28.66 18.12 1.84
C VAL A 118 27.95 16.97 2.55
N VAL A 119 27.17 16.18 1.82
CA VAL A 119 26.36 15.07 2.32
C VAL A 119 27.18 13.78 2.30
N LYS A 120 27.51 13.27 3.49
CA LYS A 120 28.37 12.09 3.64
C LYS A 120 27.64 10.75 3.56
N THR A 121 26.35 10.72 3.88
CA THR A 121 25.53 9.52 3.87
C THR A 121 24.31 9.77 2.98
N PRO A 122 24.48 9.80 1.64
CA PRO A 122 23.38 10.08 0.73
C PRO A 122 22.31 8.98 0.81
N ILE A 123 21.04 9.37 0.76
CA ILE A 123 19.90 8.47 0.76
C ILE A 123 18.70 9.15 0.09
N ASP A 124 17.81 8.34 -0.47
CA ASP A 124 16.59 8.77 -1.17
C ASP A 124 15.52 7.66 -1.12
N LEU A 125 14.29 7.98 -1.53
CA LEU A 125 13.14 7.08 -1.50
C LEU A 125 13.25 5.90 -2.47
N LEU A 126 14.06 5.98 -3.53
CA LEU A 126 14.33 4.80 -4.37
C LEU A 126 15.22 3.82 -3.62
N THR A 127 16.29 4.30 -2.98
CA THR A 127 17.13 3.46 -2.13
C THR A 127 16.35 2.86 -0.97
N ILE A 128 15.55 3.66 -0.25
CA ILE A 128 14.70 3.16 0.85
C ILE A 128 13.73 2.09 0.33
N LYS A 129 13.09 2.32 -0.83
CA LYS A 129 12.22 1.32 -1.45
C LYS A 129 12.95 -0.01 -1.71
N GLN A 130 14.16 0.05 -2.26
CA GLN A 130 14.97 -1.15 -2.53
C GLN A 130 15.34 -1.89 -1.23
N GLN A 131 15.63 -1.17 -0.15
CA GLN A 131 15.89 -1.75 1.17
C GLN A 131 14.64 -2.45 1.74
N VAL A 132 13.45 -1.85 1.60
CA VAL A 132 12.17 -2.48 2.00
C VAL A 132 11.93 -3.78 1.21
N GLN A 133 12.11 -3.74 -0.12
CA GLN A 133 11.93 -4.90 -1.01
C GLN A 133 12.96 -6.00 -0.77
N GLY A 134 14.15 -5.66 -0.28
CA GLY A 134 15.18 -6.60 0.17
C GLY A 134 14.98 -7.09 1.61
N HIS A 135 13.85 -6.77 2.26
CA HIS A 135 13.56 -7.10 3.67
C HIS A 135 14.65 -6.64 4.66
N ALA A 136 15.33 -5.53 4.35
CA ALA A 136 16.49 -5.07 5.11
C ALA A 136 16.13 -4.44 6.46
N TYR A 137 14.86 -4.11 6.70
CA TYR A 137 14.38 -3.51 7.94
C TYR A 137 13.68 -4.55 8.81
N GLN A 138 14.22 -4.78 10.01
CA GLN A 138 13.67 -5.73 10.98
C GLN A 138 12.68 -5.06 11.94
N ASN A 139 12.76 -3.73 12.06
CA ASN A 139 11.89 -2.94 12.91
C ASN A 139 11.69 -1.54 12.33
N ARG A 140 10.71 -0.82 12.91
CA ARG A 140 10.36 0.54 12.51
C ARG A 140 11.52 1.52 12.68
N ASP A 141 12.37 1.35 13.70
CA ASP A 141 13.40 2.33 14.03
C ASP A 141 14.51 2.37 12.98
N GLU A 142 14.87 1.22 12.40
CA GLU A 142 15.82 1.12 11.28
C GLU A 142 15.30 1.85 10.03
N PHE A 143 14.03 1.64 9.66
CA PHE A 143 13.38 2.36 8.57
C PHE A 143 13.35 3.87 8.85
N MET A 144 12.94 4.25 10.06
CA MET A 144 12.84 5.65 10.47
C MET A 144 14.21 6.34 10.50
N GLU A 145 15.30 5.63 10.81
CA GLU A 145 16.62 6.24 10.77
C GLU A 145 17.01 6.63 9.34
N HIS A 146 16.70 5.82 8.34
CA HIS A 146 16.92 6.19 6.94
C HIS A 146 16.09 7.41 6.52
N VAL A 147 14.83 7.51 6.98
CA VAL A 147 13.99 8.70 6.76
C VAL A 147 14.58 9.93 7.47
N ARG A 148 15.08 9.78 8.71
CA ARG A 148 15.74 10.87 9.46
C ARG A 148 17.05 11.31 8.80
N ILE A 149 17.87 10.40 8.27
CA ILE A 149 19.08 10.73 7.52
C ILE A 149 18.72 11.54 6.28
N MET A 150 17.70 11.10 5.52
CA MET A 150 17.20 11.83 4.35
C MET A 150 16.83 13.27 4.73
N TYR A 151 16.10 13.45 5.83
CA TYR A 151 15.77 14.77 6.38
C TYR A 151 17.02 15.56 6.82
N ARG A 152 17.93 14.97 7.59
CA ARG A 152 19.15 15.63 8.08
C ARG A 152 20.05 16.09 6.93
N ASN A 153 20.22 15.27 5.89
CA ASN A 153 20.98 15.63 4.69
C ASN A 153 20.40 16.87 4.01
N SER A 154 19.07 16.95 3.96
CA SER A 154 18.33 18.07 3.41
C SER A 154 18.65 19.38 4.17
N VAL A 155 18.68 19.31 5.51
CA VAL A 155 19.04 20.43 6.39
C VAL A 155 20.51 20.82 6.28
N VAL A 156 21.42 19.83 6.28
CA VAL A 156 22.88 20.06 6.19
C VAL A 156 23.24 20.74 4.87
N TYR A 157 22.71 20.25 3.76
CA TYR A 157 22.96 20.85 2.45
C TYR A 157 22.39 22.28 2.38
N LYS A 158 21.19 22.51 2.94
CA LYS A 158 20.59 23.85 3.02
C LYS A 158 21.48 24.86 3.76
N VAL A 159 22.00 24.51 4.94
CA VAL A 159 22.83 25.42 5.77
C VAL A 159 24.14 25.79 5.08
N ARG A 160 24.72 24.87 4.31
CA ARG A 160 25.99 25.09 3.61
C ARG A 160 25.85 25.88 2.30
N CYS A 161 24.66 25.88 1.69
CA CYS A 161 24.35 26.59 0.46
C CYS A 161 23.70 27.96 0.69
N ASN A 162 24.35 28.88 1.39
CA ASN A 162 23.85 30.25 1.60
C ASN A 162 24.01 31.20 0.38
N PHE A 163 24.30 30.71 -0.83
CA PHE A 163 24.74 31.58 -1.95
C PHE A 163 24.21 31.29 -3.36
N THR A 164 23.05 30.63 -3.58
CA THR A 164 22.45 30.62 -4.94
C THR A 164 20.93 30.84 -4.95
N PRO A 165 20.42 31.90 -5.62
CA PRO A 165 18.99 32.21 -5.65
C PRO A 165 18.20 31.26 -6.58
N GLU A 166 16.98 30.95 -6.15
CA GLU A 166 15.78 30.70 -6.97
C GLU A 166 15.42 29.31 -7.51
N ILE A 167 16.33 28.32 -7.63
CA ILE A 167 15.92 26.96 -8.09
C ILE A 167 16.07 25.87 -7.00
N LYS A 168 17.05 26.00 -6.09
CA LYS A 168 17.37 24.98 -5.09
C LYS A 168 16.50 25.02 -3.82
N LEU A 169 15.86 26.16 -3.52
CA LEU A 169 15.15 26.35 -2.24
C LEU A 169 13.69 25.88 -2.23
N LYS A 170 13.04 25.82 -3.40
CA LYS A 170 11.62 25.39 -3.51
C LYS A 170 11.46 23.89 -3.20
N ILE A 171 12.48 23.12 -3.54
CA ILE A 171 12.66 21.68 -3.30
C ILE A 171 12.68 21.29 -1.81
N LEU A 172 13.18 22.17 -0.95
CA LEU A 172 13.43 21.89 0.47
C LEU A 172 12.40 22.53 1.42
N LEU A 173 11.77 23.65 1.02
CA LEU A 173 10.82 24.35 1.87
C LEU A 173 9.47 23.63 2.00
N THR A 174 9.01 22.95 0.95
CA THR A 174 7.75 22.20 0.95
C THR A 174 7.84 20.85 1.68
N ALA A 175 9.03 20.24 1.75
CA ALA A 175 9.27 19.02 2.54
C ALA A 175 9.16 19.26 4.07
N LEU A 176 9.36 20.50 4.53
CA LEU A 176 9.17 20.90 5.93
C LEU A 176 7.70 21.16 6.27
N HIS A 177 6.89 21.68 5.35
CA HIS A 177 5.45 21.90 5.59
C HIS A 177 4.62 20.62 5.53
N THR A 178 5.12 19.56 4.90
CA THR A 178 4.46 18.25 4.88
C THR A 178 4.90 17.32 6.02
N CYS A 179 5.83 17.77 6.88
CA CYS A 179 6.24 17.06 8.11
C CYS A 179 5.12 16.89 9.15
N SER A 180 3.89 17.36 8.88
CA SER A 180 2.70 16.91 9.61
C SER A 180 2.53 15.38 9.60
N ILE A 181 3.21 14.65 8.70
CA ILE A 181 3.25 13.17 8.72
C ILE A 181 4.23 12.64 9.78
N ILE A 182 5.32 13.34 10.13
CA ILE A 182 6.21 12.93 11.24
C ILE A 182 5.51 13.11 12.60
N ALA A 183 4.58 14.08 12.71
CA ALA A 183 3.75 14.28 13.89
C ALA A 183 2.71 13.16 14.13
N LEU A 184 2.37 12.34 13.11
CA LEU A 184 1.45 11.20 13.26
C LEU A 184 2.11 9.93 13.83
N PHE A 185 3.45 9.89 13.91
CA PHE A 185 4.19 8.72 14.41
C PHE A 185 5.07 9.03 15.64
N THR A 186 4.77 10.13 16.35
CA THR A 186 5.42 10.53 17.62
C THR A 186 4.50 10.44 18.84
N VAL A 187 3.49 9.56 18.81
CA VAL A 187 2.78 9.09 20.02
C VAL A 187 3.00 7.59 20.18
#